data_AF-A0A8H6TKG5-F1
#
_entry.id   AF-A0A8H6TKG5-F1
#
_cell.length_a   1.000
_cell.length_b   1.000
_cell.length_c   1.000
_cell.angle_alpha   90.00
_cell.angle_beta   90.00
_cell.angle_gamma   90.00
#
_symmetry.space_group_name_H-M   'P 1'
#
loop_
_entity.id
_entity.type
_entity.pdbx_description
1 polymer ?
#
loop_
_entity_poly.entity_id
_entity_poly.type
_entity_poly.pdbx_seq_one_letter_code
_entity_poly.pdbx_strand_id
1 'polypeptide(L)'
;MYRYQPTASTDADAESLSLSERKSTVPDDEADDAPLVREYSRRRRTRPSFWPVYIVGGQVALMAVALTILWVTRSRMQIPMSKLQVEFFTDNPQVQTYTFTLLANAVSLFSAWLFTEAVRHAMVIGLTRPMTISTLSFAVKISKNGVIFDRDLKWVAVSVVVFLLSLGQTPGWSSLFTPGPITVYVPVSGTGLDFNDTSLQNALGDLWSSWLFTPVNNVQILPSLLESGFASANALFGLPAVIDFQGYTHTVSTHGIVPVTLTSDTALSSEVKDLYKVSNLETWPPSTNTTNVDFVINQQGVTANVSCTPTAFAALEPQISREVIPVADLNHYYIWNVSNTCGNDQIILTDYNNNTLVMVTCMYNTSGTSVYRTSVDGQGRYAGDYQCTMGASIVEATANYTSNGRTITTKPIAGQATALSNLLDYPAYNVTKELLEYAQTNDGSIVGDMVLSVMSAQSADGGLEPVIDHNKFAETLEAYLSGVIELTGTIIKNTLAQNLTWNSTSSDPYTIPTRPLTGHAIVQTLGWEYKSLSSNIVLLPIFIFGIATILIALVASFVGRNAPVRYADFDPNDPVLLMAAASAGGMANVFGGMEEVHLEQSMERRVRLGNVRGRDAFVEQEDY
;
A
#
# COMPACT_ATOMS: atom_id res chain seq x y z
N MET A 1 11.21 -31.55 3.53
CA MET A 1 11.50 -32.88 4.09
C MET A 1 12.04 -32.67 5.51
N TYR A 2 11.16 -32.60 6.53
CA TYR A 2 11.56 -32.46 7.93
C TYR A 2 10.95 -33.60 8.74
N ARG A 3 11.83 -34.32 9.44
CA ARG A 3 11.56 -35.52 10.25
C ARG A 3 10.73 -35.16 11.49
N TYR A 4 9.63 -35.86 11.64
CA TYR A 4 8.87 -35.98 12.88
C TYR A 4 9.49 -37.10 13.73
N GLN A 5 9.72 -36.86 15.02
CA GLN A 5 10.07 -37.88 16.00
C GLN A 5 9.15 -37.72 17.21
N PRO A 6 8.39 -38.75 17.61
CA PRO A 6 7.56 -38.72 18.80
C PRO A 6 8.32 -39.31 19.99
N THR A 7 8.14 -38.72 21.17
CA THR A 7 8.50 -39.34 22.45
C THR A 7 7.23 -39.64 23.22
N ALA A 8 7.06 -40.92 23.54
CA ALA A 8 6.05 -41.46 24.44
C ALA A 8 6.73 -41.95 25.72
N SER A 9 6.08 -41.71 26.87
CA SER A 9 5.98 -42.60 28.06
C SER A 9 5.19 -41.83 29.13
N THR A 10 3.92 -42.14 29.39
CA THR A 10 3.40 -43.02 30.48
C THR A 10 3.76 -42.45 31.86
N ASP A 11 2.84 -42.03 32.72
CA ASP A 11 1.87 -42.87 33.43
C ASP A 11 1.02 -42.00 34.39
N ALA A 12 -0.19 -42.50 34.69
CA ALA A 12 -0.95 -42.45 35.95
C ALA A 12 -1.19 -41.07 36.62
N ASP A 13 -2.40 -40.64 36.97
CA ASP A 13 -3.39 -41.31 37.82
C ASP A 13 -4.81 -40.79 37.53
N ALA A 14 -5.78 -41.72 37.53
CA ALA A 14 -7.20 -41.45 37.47
C ALA A 14 -7.81 -41.63 38.87
N GLU A 15 -8.19 -40.54 39.54
CA GLU A 15 -8.99 -40.61 40.76
C GLU A 15 -10.49 -40.73 40.42
N SER A 16 -10.97 -41.96 40.49
CA SER A 16 -12.39 -42.30 40.57
C SER A 16 -12.87 -42.23 42.03
N LEU A 17 -13.60 -41.18 42.40
CA LEU A 17 -14.32 -41.12 43.69
C LEU A 17 -15.64 -41.87 43.56
N SER A 18 -15.66 -43.07 44.13
CA SER A 18 -16.82 -43.94 44.26
C SER A 18 -17.70 -43.49 45.43
N LEU A 19 -19.00 -43.35 45.15
CA LEU A 19 -20.06 -43.22 46.14
C LEU A 19 -20.11 -44.49 47.01
N SER A 20 -19.74 -44.35 48.28
CA SER A 20 -20.06 -45.34 49.33
C SER A 20 -21.28 -44.86 50.12
N GLU A 21 -22.41 -45.47 49.78
CA GLU A 21 -23.32 -46.15 50.69
C GLU A 21 -23.23 -45.75 52.17
N ARG A 22 -23.99 -44.72 52.57
CA ARG A 22 -24.25 -44.43 54.00
C ARG A 22 -25.67 -44.81 54.36
N LYS A 23 -25.75 -45.98 54.98
CA LYS A 23 -26.94 -46.63 55.51
C LYS A 23 -27.58 -45.83 56.65
N SER A 24 -28.90 -45.74 56.53
CA SER A 24 -29.88 -45.31 57.52
C SER A 24 -29.72 -46.00 58.87
N THR A 25 -29.73 -45.20 59.94
CA THR A 25 -30.30 -45.58 61.24
C THR A 25 -30.91 -44.33 61.89
N VAL A 26 -32.24 -44.32 61.90
CA VAL A 26 -33.14 -43.43 62.64
C VAL A 26 -33.07 -43.78 64.13
N PRO A 27 -33.10 -42.77 65.03
CA PRO A 27 -33.80 -42.89 66.29
C PRO A 27 -35.02 -41.96 66.27
N ASP A 28 -36.19 -42.56 66.44
CA ASP A 28 -37.40 -41.88 66.86
C ASP A 28 -37.16 -41.36 68.28
N ASP A 29 -37.26 -40.05 68.47
CA ASP A 29 -37.65 -39.51 69.76
C ASP A 29 -38.52 -38.26 69.54
N GLU A 30 -39.74 -38.46 69.98
CA GLU A 30 -40.89 -37.58 70.08
C GLU A 30 -40.64 -36.54 71.19
N ALA A 31 -40.59 -35.25 70.85
CA ALA A 31 -40.80 -34.19 71.81
C ALA A 31 -41.21 -32.89 71.10
N ASP A 32 -42.48 -32.54 71.33
CA ASP A 32 -43.06 -31.20 71.39
C ASP A 32 -42.05 -30.04 71.40
N ASP A 33 -42.13 -29.19 70.39
CA ASP A 33 -42.53 -27.78 70.52
C ASP A 33 -42.14 -27.02 69.25
N ALA A 34 -43.16 -26.56 68.54
CA ALA A 34 -43.00 -25.58 67.49
C ALA A 34 -42.81 -24.18 68.11
N PRO A 35 -41.73 -23.47 67.76
CA PRO A 35 -41.85 -22.04 67.59
C PRO A 35 -41.21 -21.55 66.28
N LEU A 36 -42.06 -20.87 65.51
CA LEU A 36 -41.71 -19.60 64.85
C LEU A 36 -40.55 -19.63 63.83
N VAL A 37 -40.83 -20.14 62.62
CA VAL A 37 -40.25 -19.56 61.40
C VAL A 37 -40.99 -18.24 61.13
N ARG A 38 -40.68 -17.22 61.91
CA ARG A 38 -41.14 -15.83 61.72
C ARG A 38 -39.90 -14.93 61.82
N GLU A 39 -39.73 -14.09 60.80
CA GLU A 39 -38.71 -13.05 60.67
C GLU A 39 -37.32 -13.45 60.13
N TYR A 40 -37.29 -13.88 58.86
CA TYR A 40 -36.23 -13.48 57.92
C TYR A 40 -36.84 -12.67 56.76
N SER A 41 -37.58 -11.62 57.11
CA SER A 41 -38.15 -10.67 56.15
C SER A 41 -37.88 -9.24 56.60
N ARG A 42 -36.61 -8.81 56.63
CA ARG A 42 -36.32 -7.38 56.72
C ARG A 42 -34.97 -7.03 56.10
N ARG A 43 -35.04 -6.00 55.26
CA ARG A 43 -34.01 -5.38 54.41
C ARG A 43 -33.59 -6.15 53.15
N ARG A 44 -34.54 -6.37 52.24
CA ARG A 44 -34.21 -6.27 50.81
C ARG A 44 -34.19 -4.79 50.45
N ARG A 45 -33.01 -4.26 50.14
CA ARG A 45 -32.87 -2.96 49.47
C ARG A 45 -33.70 -3.06 48.19
N THR A 46 -34.78 -2.31 48.10
CA THR A 46 -35.47 -2.05 46.84
C THR A 46 -34.42 -1.47 45.89
N ARG A 47 -33.92 -2.29 44.95
CA ARG A 47 -33.06 -1.83 43.87
C ARG A 47 -33.84 -0.73 43.15
N PRO A 48 -33.37 0.53 43.15
CA PRO A 48 -34.09 1.57 42.45
C PRO A 48 -34.12 1.26 40.95
N SER A 49 -35.24 1.61 40.33
CA SER A 49 -35.68 1.39 38.94
C SER A 49 -34.78 2.03 37.86
N PHE A 50 -33.46 2.09 38.05
CA PHE A 50 -32.52 2.70 37.10
C PHE A 50 -31.98 1.74 36.03
N TRP A 51 -32.40 0.47 36.04
CA TRP A 51 -31.93 -0.55 35.10
C TRP A 51 -32.01 -0.16 33.61
N PRO A 52 -33.14 0.39 33.10
CA PRO A 52 -33.22 0.81 31.70
C PRO A 52 -32.26 1.95 31.35
N VAL A 53 -31.99 2.84 32.32
CA VAL A 53 -31.05 3.96 32.14
C VAL A 53 -29.63 3.44 31.97
N TYR A 54 -29.24 2.41 32.73
CA TYR A 54 -27.93 1.77 32.58
C TYR A 54 -27.77 1.04 31.23
N ILE A 55 -28.81 0.34 30.78
CA ILE A 55 -28.80 -0.38 29.50
C ILE A 55 -28.66 0.61 28.33
N VAL A 56 -29.53 1.62 28.29
CA VAL A 56 -29.51 2.64 27.24
C VAL A 56 -28.21 3.44 27.32
N GLY A 57 -27.80 3.87 28.50
CA GLY A 57 -26.54 4.61 28.71
C GLY A 57 -25.31 3.82 28.27
N GLY A 58 -25.25 2.52 28.59
CA GLY A 58 -24.16 1.63 28.19
C GLY A 58 -24.08 1.45 26.68
N GLN A 59 -25.21 1.18 26.01
CA GLN A 59 -25.24 1.02 24.55
C GLN A 59 -24.94 2.32 23.80
N VAL A 60 -25.48 3.45 24.28
CA VAL A 60 -25.15 4.77 23.73
C VAL A 60 -23.67 5.09 23.90
N ALA A 61 -23.07 4.75 25.05
CA ALA A 61 -21.65 4.92 25.28
C ALA A 61 -20.80 4.08 24.31
N LEU A 62 -21.16 2.81 24.09
CA LEU A 62 -20.48 1.96 23.10
C LEU A 62 -20.59 2.53 21.68
N MET A 63 -21.79 2.92 21.26
CA MET A 63 -22.00 3.55 19.96
C MET A 63 -21.21 4.87 19.82
N ALA A 64 -21.12 5.67 20.88
CA ALA A 64 -20.33 6.89 20.90
C ALA A 64 -18.82 6.59 20.76
N VAL A 65 -18.31 5.54 21.41
CA VAL A 65 -16.93 5.08 21.22
C VAL A 65 -16.67 4.67 19.77
N ALA A 66 -17.57 3.90 19.17
CA ALA A 66 -17.44 3.50 17.77
C ALA A 66 -17.45 4.71 16.81
N LEU A 67 -18.39 5.64 17.02
CA LEU A 67 -18.48 6.87 16.23
C LEU A 67 -17.28 7.79 16.40
N THR A 68 -16.75 7.91 17.61
CA THR A 68 -15.58 8.76 17.88
C THR A 68 -14.34 8.22 17.19
N ILE A 69 -14.10 6.90 17.22
CA ILE A 69 -12.99 6.28 16.47
C ILE A 69 -13.17 6.51 14.97
N LEU A 70 -14.38 6.31 14.43
CA LEU A 70 -14.66 6.58 13.01
C LEU A 70 -14.45 8.06 12.66
N TRP A 71 -14.93 8.97 13.50
CA TRP A 71 -14.82 10.41 13.26
C TRP A 71 -13.36 10.87 13.32
N VAL A 72 -12.59 10.37 14.28
CA VAL A 72 -11.15 10.65 14.41
C VAL A 72 -10.38 10.11 13.20
N THR A 73 -10.61 8.85 12.81
CA THR A 73 -9.98 8.26 11.61
C THR A 73 -10.39 8.96 10.32
N ARG A 74 -11.67 9.35 10.17
CA ARG A 74 -12.16 10.09 9.00
C ARG A 74 -11.60 11.51 8.92
N SER A 75 -11.46 12.21 10.06
CA SER A 75 -10.95 13.60 10.08
C SER A 75 -9.46 13.69 9.81
N ARG A 76 -8.69 12.66 10.20
CA ARG A 76 -7.24 12.60 9.99
C ARG A 76 -6.83 11.81 8.74
N MET A 77 -7.76 11.08 8.11
CA MET A 77 -7.57 10.09 7.02
C MET A 77 -6.67 8.91 7.39
N GLN A 78 -5.51 9.19 7.98
CA GLN A 78 -4.51 8.24 8.42
C GLN A 78 -4.01 8.63 9.82
N ILE A 79 -3.89 7.64 10.71
CA ILE A 79 -3.39 7.84 12.07
C ILE A 79 -2.26 6.83 12.31
N PRO A 80 -0.99 7.24 12.21
CA PRO A 80 0.12 6.35 12.51
C PRO A 80 0.20 6.07 14.01
N MET A 81 0.62 4.86 14.36
CA MET A 81 0.92 4.50 15.74
C MET A 81 2.22 5.14 16.25
N SER A 82 2.40 5.15 17.58
CA SER A 82 3.65 5.60 18.18
C SER A 82 4.80 4.62 17.91
N LYS A 83 6.04 5.12 17.92
CA LYS A 83 7.24 4.35 17.52
C LYS A 83 7.38 3.04 18.29
N LEU A 84 7.25 3.11 19.61
CA LEU A 84 7.35 1.95 20.50
C LEU A 84 6.30 0.88 20.21
N GLN A 85 5.07 1.29 19.85
CA GLN A 85 4.00 0.36 19.52
C GLN A 85 4.23 -0.30 18.17
N VAL A 86 4.67 0.46 17.17
CA VAL A 86 4.97 -0.08 15.84
C VAL A 86 6.11 -1.09 15.92
N GLU A 87 7.22 -0.77 16.59
CA GLU A 87 8.35 -1.70 16.79
C GLU A 87 7.88 -2.97 17.50
N PHE A 88 7.17 -2.81 18.63
CA PHE A 88 6.67 -3.96 19.40
C PHE A 88 5.74 -4.88 18.60
N PHE A 89 4.79 -4.32 17.84
CA PHE A 89 3.81 -5.10 17.08
C PHE A 89 4.36 -5.64 15.76
N THR A 90 5.32 -4.95 15.13
CA THR A 90 6.01 -5.45 13.94
C THR A 90 6.85 -6.68 14.28
N ASP A 91 7.53 -6.67 15.43
CA ASP A 91 8.30 -7.81 15.91
C ASP A 91 7.40 -8.95 16.41
N ASN A 92 6.17 -8.65 16.83
CA ASN A 92 5.25 -9.60 17.46
C ASN A 92 3.82 -9.51 16.89
N PRO A 93 3.58 -9.88 15.62
CA PRO A 93 2.27 -9.74 14.98
C PRO A 93 1.18 -10.58 15.68
N GLN A 94 1.55 -11.71 16.28
CA GLN A 94 0.61 -12.53 17.06
C GLN A 94 0.08 -11.79 18.30
N VAL A 95 0.94 -11.02 18.97
CA VAL A 95 0.56 -10.24 20.15
C VAL A 95 -0.37 -9.09 19.77
N GLN A 96 -0.14 -8.45 18.61
CA GLN A 96 -1.03 -7.44 18.05
C GLN A 96 -2.44 -8.02 17.86
N THR A 97 -2.58 -9.10 17.10
CA THR A 97 -3.89 -9.72 16.85
C THR A 97 -4.55 -10.15 18.17
N TYR A 98 -3.81 -10.84 19.04
CA TYR A 98 -4.35 -11.32 20.32
C TYR A 98 -4.88 -10.16 21.20
N THR A 99 -4.11 -9.08 21.33
CA THR A 99 -4.48 -7.93 22.19
C THR A 99 -5.75 -7.25 21.71
N PHE A 100 -5.82 -6.91 20.41
CA PHE A 100 -6.98 -6.20 19.87
C PHE A 100 -8.21 -7.09 19.74
N THR A 101 -8.05 -8.39 19.46
CA THR A 101 -9.16 -9.35 19.48
C THR A 101 -9.67 -9.59 20.90
N LEU A 102 -8.81 -9.65 21.92
CA LEU A 102 -9.22 -9.77 23.32
C LEU A 102 -10.02 -8.54 23.77
N LEU A 103 -9.56 -7.34 23.41
CA LEU A 103 -10.30 -6.10 23.68
C LEU A 103 -11.66 -6.09 22.96
N ALA A 104 -11.69 -6.48 21.69
CA ALA A 104 -12.92 -6.58 20.91
C ALA A 104 -13.91 -7.59 21.52
N ASN A 105 -13.42 -8.75 21.98
CA ASN A 105 -14.21 -9.76 22.68
C ASN A 105 -14.80 -9.19 23.99
N ALA A 106 -14.00 -8.48 24.78
CA ALA A 106 -14.48 -7.89 26.03
C ALA A 106 -15.61 -6.88 25.79
N VAL A 107 -15.45 -6.00 24.79
CA VAL A 107 -16.49 -5.02 24.40
C VAL A 107 -17.73 -5.71 23.84
N SER A 108 -17.53 -6.73 22.99
CA SER A 108 -18.61 -7.54 22.41
C SER A 108 -19.41 -8.28 23.48
N LEU A 109 -18.74 -8.90 24.45
CA LEU A 109 -19.38 -9.59 25.58
C LEU A 109 -20.14 -8.60 26.47
N PHE A 110 -19.59 -7.41 26.71
CA PHE A 110 -20.29 -6.37 27.47
C PHE A 110 -21.55 -5.90 26.73
N SER A 111 -21.48 -5.69 25.41
CA SER A 111 -22.64 -5.35 24.59
C SER A 111 -23.70 -6.46 24.61
N ALA A 112 -23.27 -7.73 24.46
CA ALA A 112 -24.16 -8.88 24.53
C ALA A 112 -24.83 -9.01 25.92
N TRP A 113 -24.09 -8.76 27.00
CA TRP A 113 -24.64 -8.72 28.34
C TRP A 113 -25.72 -7.65 28.50
N LEU A 114 -25.48 -6.43 28.01
CA LEU A 114 -26.48 -5.36 28.01
C LEU A 114 -27.73 -5.74 27.20
N PHE A 115 -27.57 -6.46 26.09
CA PHE A 115 -28.67 -6.99 25.30
C PHE A 115 -29.48 -8.04 26.07
N THR A 116 -28.82 -9.01 26.71
CA THR A 116 -29.48 -10.00 27.57
C THR A 116 -30.27 -9.33 28.69
N GLU A 117 -29.73 -8.29 29.32
CA GLU A 117 -30.43 -7.51 30.35
C GLU A 117 -31.61 -6.71 29.80
N ALA A 118 -31.51 -6.17 28.58
CA ALA A 118 -32.64 -5.53 27.90
C ALA A 118 -33.78 -6.51 27.64
N VAL A 119 -33.46 -7.71 27.17
CA VAL A 119 -34.44 -8.77 26.92
C VAL A 119 -35.07 -9.24 28.23
N ARG A 120 -34.28 -9.45 29.29
CA ARG A 120 -34.78 -9.77 30.65
C ARG A 120 -35.76 -8.71 31.14
N HIS A 121 -35.40 -7.44 31.03
CA HIS A 121 -36.27 -6.35 31.42
C HIS A 121 -37.58 -6.35 30.63
N ALA A 122 -37.50 -6.58 29.31
CA ALA A 122 -38.67 -6.68 28.45
C ALA A 122 -39.57 -7.86 28.80
N MET A 123 -39.02 -9.01 29.18
CA MET A 123 -39.79 -10.17 29.64
C MET A 123 -40.51 -9.92 30.94
N VAL A 124 -39.83 -9.36 31.95
CA VAL A 124 -40.45 -9.07 33.25
C VAL A 124 -41.66 -8.17 33.08
N ILE A 125 -41.54 -7.15 32.21
CA ILE A 125 -42.65 -6.26 31.87
C ILE A 125 -43.69 -6.98 31.00
N GLY A 126 -43.27 -7.76 30.00
CA GLY A 126 -44.16 -8.51 29.12
C GLY A 126 -45.06 -9.47 29.90
N LEU A 127 -44.51 -10.15 30.90
CA LEU A 127 -45.22 -11.04 31.80
C LEU A 127 -46.23 -10.33 32.71
N THR A 128 -46.22 -8.99 32.81
CA THR A 128 -47.32 -8.26 33.47
C THR A 128 -48.62 -8.29 32.66
N ARG A 129 -48.55 -8.70 31.39
CA ARG A 129 -49.67 -8.91 30.47
C ARG A 129 -49.72 -10.40 30.06
N PRO A 130 -50.89 -10.90 29.62
CA PRO A 130 -50.99 -12.26 29.10
C PRO A 130 -50.08 -12.42 27.86
N MET A 131 -49.08 -13.30 27.96
CA MET A 131 -48.10 -13.60 26.92
C MET A 131 -48.14 -15.09 26.61
N THR A 132 -48.06 -15.50 25.33
CA THR A 132 -48.08 -16.93 25.01
C THR A 132 -46.83 -17.65 25.54
N ILE A 133 -47.00 -18.92 25.93
CA ILE A 133 -45.88 -19.77 26.39
C ILE A 133 -44.81 -19.91 25.28
N SER A 134 -45.24 -19.99 24.02
CA SER A 134 -44.33 -19.97 22.87
C SER A 134 -43.45 -18.72 22.88
N THR A 135 -44.03 -17.52 22.98
CA THR A 135 -43.28 -16.26 22.99
C THR A 135 -42.35 -16.15 24.21
N LEU A 136 -42.80 -16.64 25.38
CA LEU A 136 -41.97 -16.66 26.59
C LEU A 136 -40.76 -17.59 26.40
N SER A 137 -40.97 -18.79 25.88
CA SER A 137 -39.92 -19.76 25.55
C SER A 137 -38.93 -19.20 24.52
N PHE A 138 -39.44 -18.56 23.45
CA PHE A 138 -38.62 -17.90 22.44
C PHE A 138 -37.78 -16.77 23.05
N ALA A 139 -38.39 -15.91 23.86
CA ALA A 139 -37.69 -14.83 24.52
C ALA A 139 -36.58 -15.40 25.42
N VAL A 140 -36.84 -16.44 26.23
CA VAL A 140 -35.85 -17.04 27.16
C VAL A 140 -34.69 -17.66 26.39
N LYS A 141 -34.95 -18.22 25.21
CA LYS A 141 -33.90 -18.72 24.32
C LYS A 141 -33.09 -17.59 23.67
N ILE A 142 -33.74 -16.50 23.24
CA ILE A 142 -33.08 -15.31 22.68
C ILE A 142 -32.20 -14.63 23.73
N SER A 143 -32.65 -14.53 24.99
CA SER A 143 -31.86 -13.93 26.07
C SER A 143 -30.56 -14.69 26.38
N LYS A 144 -30.54 -16.00 26.08
CA LYS A 144 -29.38 -16.89 26.19
C LYS A 144 -28.51 -16.93 24.92
N ASN A 145 -28.79 -16.07 23.92
CA ASN A 145 -28.14 -16.08 22.60
C ASN A 145 -28.22 -17.43 21.87
N GLY A 146 -29.27 -18.23 22.13
CA GLY A 146 -29.47 -19.52 21.47
C GLY A 146 -30.20 -19.39 20.13
N VAL A 147 -29.78 -20.17 19.14
CA VAL A 147 -30.55 -20.35 17.89
C VAL A 147 -31.71 -21.29 18.15
N ILE A 148 -32.88 -20.94 17.61
CA ILE A 148 -34.11 -21.69 17.83
C ILE A 148 -34.53 -22.31 16.51
N PHE A 149 -34.64 -23.64 16.48
CA PHE A 149 -35.21 -24.37 15.35
C PHE A 149 -36.63 -24.78 15.75
N ASP A 150 -37.61 -23.96 15.36
CA ASP A 150 -39.04 -24.21 15.61
C ASP A 150 -39.83 -23.98 14.30
N ARG A 151 -41.10 -24.37 14.28
CA ARG A 151 -41.96 -24.32 13.08
C ARG A 151 -42.34 -22.87 12.70
N ASP A 152 -42.31 -21.95 13.65
CA ASP A 152 -42.56 -20.53 13.43
C ASP A 152 -41.35 -19.83 12.80
N LEU A 153 -41.33 -19.79 11.47
CA LEU A 153 -40.27 -19.16 10.67
C LEU A 153 -39.92 -17.72 11.09
N LYS A 154 -40.90 -16.98 11.63
CA LYS A 154 -40.69 -15.60 12.11
C LYS A 154 -39.73 -15.54 13.29
N TRP A 155 -39.89 -16.40 14.29
CA TRP A 155 -39.04 -16.44 15.48
C TRP A 155 -37.68 -17.07 15.20
N VAL A 156 -37.64 -18.07 14.31
CA VAL A 156 -36.39 -18.61 13.78
C VAL A 156 -35.58 -17.51 13.09
N ALA A 157 -36.18 -16.76 12.17
CA ALA A 157 -35.53 -15.66 11.47
C ALA A 157 -35.00 -14.59 12.44
N VAL A 158 -35.78 -14.18 13.44
CA VAL A 158 -35.33 -13.23 14.47
C VAL A 158 -34.15 -13.79 15.27
N SER A 159 -34.21 -15.04 15.71
CA SER A 159 -33.13 -15.67 16.48
C SER A 159 -31.83 -15.78 15.67
N VAL A 160 -31.93 -16.13 14.38
CA VAL A 160 -30.80 -16.21 13.45
C VAL A 160 -30.20 -14.81 13.23
N VAL A 161 -31.02 -13.79 13.01
CA VAL A 161 -30.54 -12.41 12.82
C VAL A 161 -29.83 -11.90 14.08
N VAL A 162 -30.40 -12.08 15.27
CA VAL A 162 -29.78 -11.68 16.54
C VAL A 162 -28.47 -12.44 16.77
N PHE A 163 -28.45 -13.74 16.50
CA PHE A 163 -27.25 -14.56 16.61
C PHE A 163 -26.15 -14.10 15.64
N LEU A 164 -26.48 -13.85 14.37
CA LEU A 164 -25.53 -13.34 13.38
C LEU A 164 -25.01 -11.94 13.73
N LEU A 165 -25.87 -11.04 14.22
CA LEU A 165 -25.47 -9.70 14.68
C LEU A 165 -24.57 -9.78 15.91
N SER A 166 -24.84 -10.73 16.82
CA SER A 166 -24.01 -10.99 17.99
C SER A 166 -22.64 -11.53 17.59
N LEU A 167 -22.58 -12.50 16.69
CA LEU A 167 -21.32 -13.00 16.12
C LEU A 167 -20.56 -11.92 15.34
N GLY A 168 -21.28 -11.02 14.67
CA GLY A 168 -20.71 -9.90 13.91
C GLY A 168 -20.13 -8.77 14.78
N GLN A 169 -20.47 -8.70 16.07
CA GLN A 169 -19.91 -7.70 16.99
C GLN A 169 -18.40 -7.81 17.10
N THR A 170 -17.87 -9.01 17.36
CA THR A 170 -16.44 -9.22 17.61
C THR A 170 -15.59 -8.85 16.40
N PRO A 171 -15.88 -9.33 15.17
CA PRO A 171 -15.18 -8.87 13.97
C PRO A 171 -15.33 -7.37 13.73
N GLY A 172 -16.50 -6.79 14.03
CA GLY A 172 -16.74 -5.35 13.92
C GLY A 172 -15.82 -4.54 14.83
N TRP A 173 -15.76 -4.89 16.11
CA TRP A 173 -14.87 -4.24 17.08
C TRP A 173 -13.39 -4.53 16.79
N SER A 174 -13.05 -5.76 16.41
CA SER A 174 -11.67 -6.14 16.11
C SER A 174 -11.14 -5.37 14.91
N SER A 175 -11.91 -5.22 13.84
CA SER A 175 -11.50 -4.43 12.68
C SER A 175 -11.46 -2.93 12.93
N LEU A 176 -12.27 -2.42 13.87
CA LEU A 176 -12.20 -1.03 14.30
C LEU A 176 -10.95 -0.74 15.18
N PHE A 177 -10.59 -1.67 16.05
CA PHE A 177 -9.46 -1.49 16.97
C PHE A 177 -8.11 -1.89 16.40
N THR A 178 -8.06 -2.90 15.53
CA THR A 178 -6.79 -3.44 15.04
C THR A 178 -6.17 -2.48 14.02
N PRO A 179 -4.97 -1.93 14.28
CA PRO A 179 -4.25 -1.17 13.27
C PRO A 179 -3.85 -2.09 12.12
N GLY A 180 -3.87 -1.55 10.91
CA GLY A 180 -3.38 -2.22 9.71
C GLY A 180 -2.09 -1.57 9.19
N PRO A 181 -1.43 -2.19 8.21
CA PRO A 181 -0.40 -1.51 7.44
C PRO A 181 -1.01 -0.33 6.67
N ILE A 182 -0.42 0.84 6.83
CA ILE A 182 -0.80 2.08 6.14
C ILE A 182 0.41 2.66 5.41
N THR A 183 0.15 3.31 4.28
CA THR A 183 1.16 4.05 3.52
C THR A 183 0.97 5.53 3.75
N VAL A 184 1.95 6.17 4.37
CA VAL A 184 1.97 7.61 4.64
C VAL A 184 2.88 8.29 3.63
N TYR A 185 2.36 9.34 3.00
CA TYR A 185 3.10 10.17 2.07
C TYR A 185 3.64 11.40 2.81
N VAL A 186 4.96 11.50 2.93
CA VAL A 186 5.62 12.65 3.58
C VAL A 186 6.11 13.59 2.49
N PRO A 187 5.63 14.84 2.39
CA PRO A 187 6.10 15.77 1.37
C PRO A 187 7.59 16.06 1.56
N VAL A 188 8.34 16.02 0.45
CA VAL A 188 9.76 16.36 0.43
C VAL A 188 10.03 17.50 -0.54
N SER A 189 11.01 18.32 -0.20
CA SER A 189 11.44 19.46 -1.03
C SER A 189 12.95 19.57 -1.07
N GLY A 190 13.45 20.10 -2.18
CA GLY A 190 14.86 20.42 -2.37
C GLY A 190 15.05 21.46 -3.47
N THR A 191 16.28 21.59 -3.93
CA THR A 191 16.65 22.49 -5.03
C THR A 191 17.44 21.73 -6.10
N GLY A 192 17.20 22.09 -7.36
CA GLY A 192 17.89 21.53 -8.52
C GLY A 192 18.26 22.63 -9.50
N LEU A 193 19.08 22.30 -10.49
CA LEU A 193 19.42 23.26 -11.56
C LEU A 193 18.22 23.47 -12.47
N ASP A 194 18.07 24.70 -12.96
CA ASP A 194 17.07 25.02 -13.98
C ASP A 194 17.72 25.23 -15.35
N PHE A 195 17.56 24.23 -16.23
CA PHE A 195 18.04 24.25 -17.61
C PHE A 195 17.14 25.08 -18.54
N ASN A 196 15.94 25.48 -18.10
CA ASN A 196 15.08 26.38 -18.88
C ASN A 196 15.50 27.84 -18.74
N ASP A 197 16.42 28.16 -17.83
CA ASP A 197 16.90 29.52 -17.65
C ASP A 197 17.80 29.95 -18.82
N THR A 198 17.48 31.12 -19.39
CA THR A 198 18.16 31.63 -20.59
C THR A 198 19.60 32.05 -20.31
N SER A 199 19.94 32.42 -19.07
CA SER A 199 21.31 32.80 -18.72
C SER A 199 22.23 31.59 -18.69
N LEU A 200 21.78 30.46 -18.14
CA LEU A 200 22.50 29.19 -18.20
C LEU A 200 22.58 28.66 -19.63
N GLN A 201 21.50 28.79 -20.41
CA GLN A 201 21.53 28.42 -21.82
C GLN A 201 22.53 29.27 -22.63
N ASN A 202 22.63 30.56 -22.40
CA ASN A 202 23.62 31.37 -23.10
C ASN A 202 25.05 31.05 -22.65
N ALA A 203 25.24 30.67 -21.38
CA ALA A 203 26.55 30.33 -20.84
C ALA A 203 27.04 28.93 -21.20
N LEU A 204 26.16 27.95 -21.46
CA LEU A 204 26.58 26.54 -21.61
C LEU A 204 27.57 26.32 -22.76
N GLY A 205 27.51 27.12 -23.83
CA GLY A 205 28.48 27.01 -24.93
C GLY A 205 29.90 27.33 -24.48
N ASP A 206 30.06 28.42 -23.73
CA ASP A 206 31.34 28.83 -23.14
C ASP A 206 31.78 27.85 -22.06
N LEU A 207 30.85 27.38 -21.22
CA LEU A 207 31.10 26.36 -20.20
C LEU A 207 31.48 25.00 -20.84
N TRP A 208 30.92 24.66 -21.99
CA TRP A 208 31.28 23.43 -22.69
C TRP A 208 32.74 23.43 -23.12
N SER A 209 33.15 24.49 -23.84
CA SER A 209 34.51 24.61 -24.37
C SER A 209 35.58 24.75 -23.29
N SER A 210 35.25 25.31 -22.12
CA SER A 210 36.24 25.59 -21.08
C SER A 210 36.48 24.41 -20.12
N TRP A 211 35.44 23.72 -19.67
CA TRP A 211 35.56 22.78 -18.54
C TRP A 211 34.55 21.63 -18.53
N LEU A 212 33.40 21.69 -19.21
CA LEU A 212 32.50 20.52 -19.28
C LEU A 212 32.99 19.48 -20.29
N PHE A 213 33.77 19.87 -21.31
CA PHE A 213 34.30 18.93 -22.28
C PHE A 213 35.28 17.91 -21.65
N THR A 214 36.17 18.35 -20.76
CA THR A 214 37.22 17.49 -20.20
C THR A 214 36.68 16.32 -19.35
N PRO A 215 35.73 16.52 -18.42
CA PRO A 215 35.13 15.42 -17.67
C PRO A 215 34.37 14.46 -18.57
N VAL A 216 33.66 14.99 -19.57
CA VAL A 216 32.83 14.17 -20.46
C VAL A 216 33.68 13.37 -21.45
N ASN A 217 34.83 13.89 -21.87
CA ASN A 217 35.84 13.17 -22.65
C ASN A 217 36.83 12.38 -21.77
N ASN A 218 36.53 12.17 -20.49
CA ASN A 218 37.36 11.34 -19.64
C ASN A 218 37.10 9.86 -19.98
N VAL A 219 38.19 9.13 -20.27
CA VAL A 219 38.18 7.68 -20.54
C VAL A 219 37.44 6.88 -19.46
N GLN A 220 37.35 7.40 -18.23
CA GLN A 220 36.62 6.75 -17.14
C GLN A 220 35.08 6.79 -17.28
N ILE A 221 34.51 7.77 -18.01
CA ILE A 221 33.06 7.92 -18.18
C ILE A 221 32.54 7.18 -19.42
N LEU A 222 33.42 6.97 -20.40
CA LEU A 222 33.10 6.34 -21.68
C LEU A 222 32.46 4.95 -21.56
N PRO A 223 32.90 4.06 -20.65
CA PRO A 223 32.22 2.79 -20.41
C PRO A 223 30.76 2.98 -19.95
N SER A 224 30.48 3.94 -19.07
CA SER A 224 29.10 4.23 -18.64
C SER A 224 28.24 4.77 -19.78
N LEU A 225 28.82 5.50 -20.75
CA LEU A 225 28.12 5.92 -21.97
C LEU A 225 27.77 4.74 -22.87
N LEU A 226 28.70 3.79 -23.05
CA LEU A 226 28.41 2.54 -23.78
C LEU A 226 27.29 1.74 -23.10
N GLU A 227 27.37 1.57 -21.78
CA GLU A 227 26.35 0.87 -20.99
C GLU A 227 24.99 1.57 -21.06
N SER A 228 24.95 2.90 -21.03
CA SER A 228 23.70 3.68 -21.17
C SER A 228 23.03 3.45 -22.52
N GLY A 229 23.82 3.49 -23.60
CA GLY A 229 23.29 3.22 -24.94
C GLY A 229 22.77 1.78 -25.04
N PHE A 230 23.53 0.82 -24.54
CA PHE A 230 23.13 -0.58 -24.55
C PHE A 230 21.87 -0.84 -23.71
N ALA A 231 21.76 -0.24 -22.52
CA ALA A 231 20.59 -0.33 -21.67
C ALA A 231 19.35 0.25 -22.37
N SER A 232 19.46 1.44 -22.96
CA SER A 232 18.37 2.07 -23.71
C SER A 232 17.91 1.23 -24.91
N ALA A 233 18.85 0.65 -25.65
CA ALA A 233 18.54 -0.27 -26.75
C ALA A 233 17.84 -1.56 -26.25
N ASN A 234 18.26 -2.14 -25.12
CA ASN A 234 17.57 -3.28 -24.52
C ASN A 234 16.14 -2.95 -24.09
N ALA A 235 15.92 -1.74 -23.55
CA ALA A 235 14.61 -1.31 -23.10
C ALA A 235 13.59 -1.24 -24.24
N LEU A 236 14.02 -0.89 -25.46
CA LEU A 236 13.18 -0.89 -26.67
C LEU A 236 12.52 -2.26 -26.90
N PHE A 237 13.22 -3.35 -26.58
CA PHE A 237 12.74 -4.72 -26.77
C PHE A 237 12.19 -5.35 -25.48
N GLY A 238 12.01 -4.57 -24.40
CA GLY A 238 11.54 -5.07 -23.12
C GLY A 238 12.54 -5.98 -22.39
N LEU A 239 13.81 -5.95 -22.79
CA LEU A 239 14.89 -6.66 -22.11
C LEU A 239 15.34 -5.87 -20.86
N PRO A 240 15.98 -6.52 -19.87
CA PRO A 240 16.52 -5.82 -18.70
C PRO A 240 17.51 -4.72 -19.13
N ALA A 241 17.15 -3.48 -18.82
CA ALA A 241 17.94 -2.30 -19.08
C ALA A 241 18.42 -1.73 -17.74
N VAL A 242 19.68 -1.98 -17.39
CA VAL A 242 20.23 -1.50 -16.12
C VAL A 242 21.54 -0.79 -16.39
N ILE A 243 21.68 0.42 -15.85
CA ILE A 243 22.91 1.19 -15.87
C ILE A 243 23.28 1.61 -14.45
N ASP A 244 24.53 1.38 -14.08
CA ASP A 244 25.09 1.89 -12.83
C ASP A 244 25.92 3.15 -13.08
N PHE A 245 25.49 4.27 -12.51
CA PHE A 245 26.18 5.54 -12.61
C PHE A 245 26.31 6.18 -11.22
N GLN A 246 27.55 6.46 -10.80
CA GLN A 246 27.87 7.08 -9.50
C GLN A 246 27.28 6.36 -8.28
N GLY A 247 27.15 5.03 -8.34
CA GLY A 247 26.60 4.21 -7.26
C GLY A 247 25.06 4.16 -7.22
N TYR A 248 24.39 4.72 -8.23
CA TYR A 248 22.96 4.61 -8.48
C TYR A 248 22.69 3.74 -9.70
N THR A 249 21.60 2.98 -9.64
CA THR A 249 21.18 2.01 -10.66
C THR A 249 19.93 2.53 -11.36
N HIS A 250 19.97 2.84 -12.65
CA HIS A 250 18.79 3.24 -13.40
C HIS A 250 18.21 2.06 -14.18
N THR A 251 16.87 1.93 -14.21
CA THR A 251 16.18 0.75 -14.77
C THR A 251 15.81 0.85 -16.26
N VAL A 252 16.22 1.89 -16.96
CA VAL A 252 16.01 2.09 -18.41
C VAL A 252 17.14 2.97 -18.96
N SER A 253 16.98 4.28 -18.78
CA SER A 253 17.92 5.33 -19.11
C SER A 253 17.83 6.39 -18.01
N THR A 254 18.85 7.23 -17.91
CA THR A 254 18.88 8.30 -16.91
C THR A 254 17.84 9.39 -17.15
N HIS A 255 17.36 9.55 -18.40
CA HIS A 255 16.51 10.67 -18.81
C HIS A 255 17.07 12.04 -18.37
N GLY A 256 18.39 12.19 -18.33
CA GLY A 256 19.05 13.42 -17.86
C GLY A 256 18.77 13.79 -16.41
N ILE A 257 18.29 12.85 -15.59
CA ILE A 257 18.03 13.08 -14.16
C ILE A 257 19.31 12.86 -13.37
N VAL A 258 19.58 13.75 -12.41
CA VAL A 258 20.66 13.60 -11.45
C VAL A 258 20.12 12.87 -10.22
N PRO A 259 20.85 11.87 -9.69
CA PRO A 259 20.46 11.21 -8.45
C PRO A 259 20.31 12.20 -7.29
N VAL A 260 19.21 12.07 -6.55
CA VAL A 260 18.90 12.89 -5.39
C VAL A 260 19.15 12.12 -4.11
N THR A 261 19.75 12.77 -3.11
CA THR A 261 19.93 12.20 -1.78
C THR A 261 18.89 12.75 -0.81
N LEU A 262 18.14 11.86 -0.16
CA LEU A 262 17.25 12.23 0.94
C LEU A 262 18.08 12.44 2.21
N THR A 263 18.04 13.65 2.77
CA THR A 263 18.66 13.98 4.07
C THR A 263 17.62 13.99 5.18
N SER A 264 18.04 13.63 6.39
CA SER A 264 17.25 13.78 7.61
C SER A 264 17.24 15.23 8.14
N ASP A 265 18.07 16.10 7.59
CA ASP A 265 18.18 17.48 8.04
C ASP A 265 16.96 18.29 7.57
N THR A 266 16.16 18.76 8.52
CA THR A 266 14.94 19.55 8.26
C THR A 266 15.22 20.96 7.74
N ALA A 267 16.49 21.36 7.64
CA ALA A 267 16.91 22.67 7.17
C ALA A 267 18.00 22.50 6.12
N LEU A 268 17.60 22.22 4.88
CA LEU A 268 18.48 22.43 3.74
C LEU A 268 18.72 23.93 3.59
N SER A 269 19.99 24.31 3.49
CA SER A 269 20.30 25.69 3.10
C SER A 269 19.99 25.85 1.62
N SER A 270 19.65 27.06 1.17
CA SER A 270 19.59 27.35 -0.26
C SER A 270 20.99 27.46 -0.89
N GLU A 271 22.04 27.02 -0.18
CA GLU A 271 23.40 27.05 -0.70
C GLU A 271 23.58 25.99 -1.77
N VAL A 272 24.46 26.30 -2.72
CA VAL A 272 24.79 25.46 -3.87
C VAL A 272 25.29 24.06 -3.45
N LYS A 273 25.87 23.92 -2.26
CA LYS A 273 26.32 22.63 -1.68
C LYS A 273 25.19 21.64 -1.39
N ASP A 274 23.95 22.10 -1.43
CA ASP A 274 22.74 21.32 -1.14
C ASP A 274 21.90 21.01 -2.40
N LEU A 275 22.40 21.31 -3.60
CA LEU A 275 21.74 20.91 -4.85
C LEU A 275 21.53 19.40 -4.92
N TYR A 276 20.36 18.98 -5.40
CA TYR A 276 19.91 17.59 -5.48
C TYR A 276 19.92 16.86 -4.13
N LYS A 277 19.85 17.60 -3.02
CA LYS A 277 19.43 17.06 -1.73
C LYS A 277 17.98 17.42 -1.48
N VAL A 278 17.23 16.49 -0.90
CA VAL A 278 15.83 16.71 -0.51
C VAL A 278 15.65 16.44 0.96
N SER A 279 14.81 17.23 1.60
CA SER A 279 14.46 17.11 3.02
C SER A 279 12.94 16.99 3.16
N ASN A 280 12.51 16.37 4.24
CA ASN A 280 11.10 16.29 4.60
C ASN A 280 10.59 17.63 5.10
N LEU A 281 9.42 18.05 4.59
CA LEU A 281 8.72 19.25 5.04
C LEU A 281 7.90 18.99 6.32
N GLU A 282 7.53 17.74 6.56
CA GLU A 282 6.75 17.31 7.71
C GLU A 282 7.52 16.28 8.55
N THR A 283 7.19 16.17 9.83
CA THR A 283 7.82 15.19 10.71
C THR A 283 7.55 13.77 10.23
N TRP A 284 8.59 12.95 10.16
CA TRP A 284 8.47 11.53 9.83
C TRP A 284 7.47 10.82 10.75
N PRO A 285 6.68 9.86 10.22
CA PRO A 285 5.90 8.96 11.05
C PRO A 285 6.79 8.29 12.11
N PRO A 286 6.26 8.01 13.30
CA PRO A 286 7.00 7.26 14.30
C PRO A 286 7.48 5.91 13.73
N SER A 287 8.64 5.43 14.21
CA SER A 287 9.37 4.23 13.75
C SER A 287 9.82 4.21 12.29
N THR A 288 9.75 5.34 11.56
CA THR A 288 10.31 5.40 10.20
C THR A 288 11.82 5.21 10.26
N ASN A 289 12.33 4.21 9.53
CA ASN A 289 13.75 4.13 9.25
C ASN A 289 14.08 5.05 8.06
N THR A 290 14.55 6.26 8.35
CA THR A 290 14.83 7.29 7.33
C THR A 290 15.94 6.92 6.35
N THR A 291 16.76 5.90 6.65
CA THR A 291 17.79 5.44 5.71
C THR A 291 17.22 4.56 4.60
N ASN A 292 16.04 3.96 4.83
CA ASN A 292 15.46 2.95 3.97
C ASN A 292 14.04 3.33 3.50
N VAL A 293 13.89 4.48 2.85
CA VAL A 293 12.59 5.03 2.44
C VAL A 293 12.49 5.11 0.93
N ASP A 294 11.41 4.60 0.36
CA ASP A 294 11.07 4.83 -1.04
C ASP A 294 10.63 6.29 -1.19
N PHE A 295 11.06 7.00 -2.23
CA PHE A 295 10.60 8.37 -2.46
C PHE A 295 10.49 8.73 -3.92
N VAL A 296 9.63 9.68 -4.23
CA VAL A 296 9.31 10.11 -5.60
C VAL A 296 9.60 11.59 -5.71
N ILE A 297 10.47 11.98 -6.64
CA ILE A 297 10.81 13.38 -6.90
C ILE A 297 10.49 13.74 -8.34
N ASN A 298 9.86 14.90 -8.53
CA ASN A 298 9.73 15.54 -9.84
C ASN A 298 10.96 16.41 -10.08
N GLN A 299 11.67 16.12 -11.17
CA GLN A 299 12.87 16.83 -11.58
C GLN A 299 12.80 17.16 -13.06
N GLN A 300 13.48 18.23 -13.44
CA GLN A 300 13.78 18.47 -14.84
C GLN A 300 14.78 17.41 -15.31
N GLY A 301 14.52 16.77 -16.43
CA GLY A 301 15.41 15.85 -17.13
C GLY A 301 15.80 16.37 -18.50
N VAL A 302 16.53 15.53 -19.23
CA VAL A 302 16.87 15.71 -20.64
C VAL A 302 16.43 14.44 -21.34
N THR A 303 15.61 14.57 -22.38
CA THR A 303 15.28 13.45 -23.25
C THR A 303 15.86 13.68 -24.62
N ALA A 304 16.29 12.60 -25.25
CA ALA A 304 16.85 12.64 -26.58
C ALA A 304 15.72 12.59 -27.63
N ASN A 305 15.86 13.41 -28.66
CA ASN A 305 15.07 13.34 -29.89
C ASN A 305 16.01 12.88 -30.99
N VAL A 306 16.28 11.58 -31.02
CA VAL A 306 17.05 10.96 -32.10
C VAL A 306 16.07 10.40 -33.10
N SER A 307 16.36 10.55 -34.39
CA SER A 307 15.68 9.81 -35.44
C SER A 307 16.71 9.31 -36.42
N CYS A 308 16.75 8.00 -36.68
CA CYS A 308 17.65 7.39 -37.64
C CYS A 308 16.87 6.70 -38.75
N THR A 309 17.25 6.95 -40.00
CA THR A 309 16.59 6.38 -41.17
C THR A 309 17.60 5.77 -42.12
N PRO A 310 17.39 4.52 -42.60
CA PRO A 310 18.21 3.96 -43.66
C PRO A 310 18.15 4.84 -44.90
N THR A 311 19.30 5.23 -45.42
CA THR A 311 19.43 6.13 -46.57
C THR A 311 20.43 5.52 -47.54
N ALA A 312 20.43 5.93 -48.81
CA ALA A 312 21.48 5.50 -49.73
C ALA A 312 22.77 6.29 -49.44
N PHE A 313 23.95 5.66 -49.51
CA PHE A 313 25.25 6.32 -49.35
C PHE A 313 25.37 7.68 -50.06
N ALA A 314 24.95 7.75 -51.34
CA ALA A 314 25.01 8.97 -52.15
C ALA A 314 24.06 10.09 -51.67
N ALA A 315 23.09 9.77 -50.82
CA ALA A 315 22.12 10.71 -50.25
C ALA A 315 22.44 11.09 -48.79
N LEU A 316 23.55 10.60 -48.22
CA LEU A 316 23.99 10.98 -46.88
C LEU A 316 24.31 12.48 -46.80
N GLU A 317 23.93 13.09 -45.67
CA GLU A 317 24.23 14.47 -45.38
C GLU A 317 24.68 14.63 -43.92
N PRO A 318 25.96 14.89 -43.66
CA PRO A 318 27.04 15.22 -44.60
C PRO A 318 27.49 14.08 -45.51
N GLN A 319 27.99 14.42 -46.70
CA GLN A 319 28.54 13.42 -47.61
C GLN A 319 29.84 12.87 -47.02
N ILE A 320 29.91 11.54 -46.96
CA ILE A 320 31.07 10.79 -46.49
C ILE A 320 31.88 10.37 -47.72
N SER A 321 33.17 10.68 -47.71
CA SER A 321 34.13 10.16 -48.68
C SER A 321 35.01 9.15 -47.96
N ARG A 322 35.11 7.95 -48.52
CA ARG A 322 35.92 6.86 -47.97
C ARG A 322 37.02 6.48 -48.94
N GLU A 323 38.23 6.39 -48.41
CA GLU A 323 39.38 5.82 -49.11
C GLU A 323 39.91 4.64 -48.28
N VAL A 324 39.96 3.47 -48.91
CA VAL A 324 40.44 2.24 -48.28
C VAL A 324 41.87 1.98 -48.76
N ILE A 325 42.82 2.11 -47.86
CA ILE A 325 44.24 1.94 -48.12
C ILE A 325 44.67 0.58 -47.57
N PRO A 326 45.05 -0.39 -48.42
CA PRO A 326 45.58 -1.67 -47.94
C PRO A 326 46.94 -1.45 -47.26
N VAL A 327 47.14 -2.03 -46.08
CA VAL A 327 48.41 -1.97 -45.37
C VAL A 327 49.33 -3.07 -45.90
N ALA A 328 50.33 -2.70 -46.69
CA ALA A 328 51.18 -3.62 -47.47
C ALA A 328 51.85 -4.73 -46.63
N ASP A 329 52.17 -4.47 -45.35
CA ASP A 329 52.85 -5.41 -44.46
C ASP A 329 51.90 -6.20 -43.54
N LEU A 330 50.60 -5.86 -43.57
CA LEU A 330 49.57 -6.43 -42.71
C LEU A 330 48.38 -6.87 -43.57
N ASN A 331 48.50 -8.02 -44.24
CA ASN A 331 47.49 -8.61 -45.14
C ASN A 331 46.07 -8.80 -44.55
N HIS A 332 45.87 -8.47 -43.28
CA HIS A 332 44.60 -8.62 -42.56
C HIS A 332 44.00 -7.28 -42.11
N TYR A 333 44.62 -6.14 -42.43
CA TYR A 333 44.15 -4.83 -41.99
C TYR A 333 44.05 -3.82 -43.14
N TYR A 334 43.01 -3.01 -43.10
CA TYR A 334 42.80 -1.86 -43.97
C TYR A 334 42.86 -0.57 -43.15
N ILE A 335 43.45 0.47 -43.74
CA ILE A 335 43.28 1.84 -43.24
C ILE A 335 42.11 2.46 -43.96
N TRP A 336 41.13 2.90 -43.19
CA TRP A 336 39.99 3.66 -43.63
C TRP A 336 40.26 5.13 -43.39
N ASN A 337 40.46 5.89 -44.46
CA ASN A 337 40.49 7.34 -44.42
C ASN A 337 39.10 7.86 -44.76
N VAL A 338 38.39 8.30 -43.73
CA VAL A 338 37.05 8.84 -43.84
C VAL A 338 37.14 10.36 -43.77
N SER A 339 36.88 11.01 -44.90
CA SER A 339 36.76 12.46 -44.99
C SER A 339 35.30 12.85 -45.18
N ASN A 340 34.97 14.09 -44.79
CA ASN A 340 33.63 14.62 -44.95
C ASN A 340 33.62 16.06 -45.43
N THR A 341 32.44 16.52 -45.86
CA THR A 341 32.23 17.88 -46.35
C THR A 341 32.51 18.98 -45.33
N CYS A 342 32.69 18.64 -44.05
CA CYS A 342 32.95 19.59 -42.98
C CYS A 342 34.42 19.64 -42.55
N GLY A 343 35.31 18.92 -43.25
CA GLY A 343 36.75 19.00 -43.07
C GLY A 343 37.29 18.23 -41.87
N ASN A 344 36.51 17.31 -41.29
CA ASN A 344 37.00 16.40 -40.26
C ASN A 344 37.42 15.08 -40.93
N ASP A 345 38.73 14.81 -40.97
CA ASP A 345 39.24 13.53 -41.46
C ASP A 345 39.46 12.58 -40.27
N GLN A 346 38.95 11.37 -40.37
CA GLN A 346 39.15 10.28 -39.41
C GLN A 346 39.92 9.16 -40.10
N ILE A 347 40.98 8.69 -39.43
CA ILE A 347 41.77 7.55 -39.90
C ILE A 347 41.52 6.38 -38.95
N ILE A 348 40.93 5.32 -39.48
CA ILE A 348 40.52 4.14 -38.73
C ILE A 348 41.30 2.93 -39.24
N LEU A 349 41.85 2.13 -38.33
CA LEU A 349 42.41 0.82 -38.67
C LEU A 349 41.33 -0.25 -38.46
N THR A 350 41.07 -1.07 -39.47
CA THR A 350 40.01 -2.09 -39.44
C THR A 350 40.49 -3.41 -40.02
N ASP A 351 39.77 -4.50 -39.72
CA ASP A 351 40.06 -5.85 -40.16
C ASP A 351 39.81 -6.04 -41.66
N TYR A 352 40.18 -7.22 -42.17
CA TYR A 352 40.02 -7.55 -43.59
C TYR A 352 38.54 -7.65 -44.03
N ASN A 353 37.60 -7.82 -43.10
CA ASN A 353 36.16 -7.82 -43.38
C ASN A 353 35.58 -6.41 -43.42
N ASN A 354 36.39 -5.40 -43.08
CA ASN A 354 35.99 -4.01 -43.02
C ASN A 354 34.81 -3.79 -42.05
N ASN A 355 34.93 -4.33 -40.83
CA ASN A 355 33.90 -4.18 -39.80
C ASN A 355 33.99 -2.79 -39.14
N THR A 356 33.53 -1.75 -39.84
CA THR A 356 33.53 -0.37 -39.34
C THR A 356 32.13 0.17 -39.16
N LEU A 357 31.93 0.98 -38.12
CA LEU A 357 30.73 1.79 -37.96
C LEU A 357 31.17 3.22 -37.68
N VAL A 358 31.13 4.06 -38.72
CA VAL A 358 31.65 5.41 -38.66
C VAL A 358 30.51 6.39 -38.60
N MET A 359 30.64 7.41 -37.75
CA MET A 359 29.66 8.47 -37.63
C MET A 359 30.30 9.81 -37.89
N VAL A 360 29.69 10.54 -38.81
CA VAL A 360 30.10 11.88 -39.21
C VAL A 360 28.93 12.82 -39.02
N THR A 361 29.15 13.91 -38.31
CA THR A 361 28.12 14.93 -38.11
C THR A 361 28.62 16.30 -38.53
N CYS A 362 27.70 17.08 -39.06
CA CYS A 362 27.94 18.46 -39.43
C CYS A 362 26.85 19.36 -38.86
N MET A 363 27.30 20.55 -38.44
CA MET A 363 26.41 21.62 -38.02
C MET A 363 25.95 22.41 -39.25
N TYR A 364 24.65 22.48 -39.45
CA TYR A 364 24.01 23.29 -40.51
C TYR A 364 23.22 24.42 -39.85
N ASN A 365 23.44 25.66 -40.31
CA ASN A 365 22.64 26.79 -39.86
C ASN A 365 21.45 26.97 -40.81
N THR A 366 20.27 26.49 -40.41
CA THR A 366 19.03 26.64 -41.16
C THR A 366 18.10 27.60 -40.43
N SER A 367 17.75 28.73 -41.04
CA SER A 367 16.75 29.66 -40.50
C SER A 367 17.03 30.19 -39.09
N GLY A 368 18.31 30.30 -38.70
CA GLY A 368 18.73 30.77 -37.38
C GLY A 368 18.76 29.70 -36.29
N THR A 369 18.46 28.44 -36.61
CA THR A 369 18.71 27.29 -35.73
C THR A 369 19.86 26.45 -36.28
N SER A 370 20.78 26.06 -35.40
CA SER A 370 21.82 25.09 -35.72
C SER A 370 21.22 23.70 -35.63
N VAL A 371 21.23 22.97 -36.74
CA VAL A 371 20.75 21.59 -36.83
C VAL A 371 21.96 20.70 -37.09
N TYR A 372 22.13 19.68 -36.26
CA TYR A 372 23.18 18.68 -36.42
C TYR A 372 22.63 17.52 -37.25
N ARG A 373 23.16 17.38 -38.47
CA ARG A 373 22.85 16.22 -39.32
C ARG A 373 24.00 15.24 -39.23
N THR A 374 23.66 13.98 -38.96
CA THR A 374 24.62 12.93 -38.72
C THR A 374 24.43 11.81 -39.74
N SER A 375 25.50 11.45 -40.41
CA SER A 375 25.55 10.31 -41.33
C SER A 375 26.36 9.20 -40.66
N VAL A 376 25.79 7.99 -40.66
CA VAL A 376 26.42 6.79 -40.12
C VAL A 376 26.66 5.84 -41.30
N ASP A 377 27.92 5.50 -41.56
CA ASP A 377 28.34 4.51 -42.58
C ASP A 377 28.78 3.23 -41.87
N GLY A 378 28.00 2.18 -42.04
CA GLY A 378 28.27 0.84 -41.55
C GLY A 378 28.77 -0.08 -42.66
N GLN A 379 29.87 -0.79 -42.39
CA GLN A 379 30.50 -1.75 -43.32
C GLN A 379 30.67 -3.12 -42.68
N GLY A 380 30.98 -4.11 -43.54
CA GLY A 380 31.17 -5.49 -43.12
C GLY A 380 29.90 -6.04 -42.46
N ARG A 381 30.01 -6.48 -41.21
CA ARG A 381 28.87 -6.98 -40.42
C ARG A 381 27.87 -5.92 -39.99
N TYR A 382 28.16 -4.63 -40.15
CA TYR A 382 27.23 -3.52 -39.87
C TYR A 382 26.68 -2.88 -41.15
N ALA A 383 26.74 -3.58 -42.28
CA ALA A 383 26.43 -3.03 -43.60
C ALA A 383 25.11 -2.23 -43.62
N GLY A 384 25.20 -0.95 -43.99
CA GLY A 384 24.06 -0.06 -44.11
C GLY A 384 24.47 1.40 -43.92
N ASP A 385 23.77 2.32 -44.58
CA ASP A 385 23.97 3.74 -44.41
C ASP A 385 22.73 4.35 -43.72
N TYR A 386 22.96 5.18 -42.72
CA TYR A 386 21.89 5.76 -41.90
C TYR A 386 22.04 7.27 -41.80
N GLN A 387 20.94 7.97 -42.04
CA GLN A 387 20.82 9.38 -41.76
C GLN A 387 20.14 9.56 -40.41
N CYS A 388 20.89 10.09 -39.44
CA CYS A 388 20.42 10.40 -38.11
C CYS A 388 20.30 11.91 -37.88
N THR A 389 19.23 12.33 -37.21
CA THR A 389 19.11 13.66 -36.61
C THR A 389 19.14 13.49 -35.10
N MET A 390 20.00 14.25 -34.42
CA MET A 390 20.15 14.19 -32.97
C MET A 390 19.73 15.53 -32.39
N GLY A 391 18.88 15.48 -31.38
CA GLY A 391 18.53 16.63 -30.57
C GLY A 391 18.33 16.23 -29.11
N ALA A 392 18.39 17.23 -28.24
CA ALA A 392 18.10 17.11 -26.82
C ALA A 392 16.98 18.10 -26.46
N SER A 393 16.00 17.61 -25.71
CA SER A 393 14.90 18.44 -25.22
C SER A 393 14.79 18.36 -23.71
N ILE A 394 14.42 19.47 -23.11
CA ILE A 394 14.24 19.57 -21.67
C ILE A 394 12.81 19.14 -21.34
N VAL A 395 12.69 18.16 -20.46
CA VAL A 395 11.41 17.57 -20.04
C VAL A 395 11.30 17.56 -18.52
N GLU A 396 10.08 17.58 -18.00
CA GLU A 396 9.84 17.17 -16.62
C GLU A 396 9.77 15.65 -16.54
N ALA A 397 10.39 15.07 -15.52
CA ALA A 397 10.38 13.65 -15.28
C ALA A 397 10.18 13.33 -13.80
N THR A 398 9.43 12.27 -13.55
CA THR A 398 9.23 11.72 -12.22
C THR A 398 10.24 10.60 -12.00
N ALA A 399 11.07 10.76 -10.97
CA ALA A 399 12.08 9.80 -10.55
C ALA A 399 11.61 9.09 -9.27
N ASN A 400 11.43 7.77 -9.37
CA ASN A 400 11.08 6.90 -8.25
C ASN A 400 12.35 6.25 -7.71
N TYR A 401 12.64 6.51 -6.44
CA TYR A 401 13.77 5.97 -5.70
C TYR A 401 13.28 4.83 -4.82
N THR A 402 13.94 3.68 -4.90
CA THR A 402 13.69 2.53 -4.03
C THR A 402 14.29 2.73 -2.64
N SER A 403 13.95 1.84 -1.71
CA SER A 403 14.22 1.96 -0.28
C SER A 403 15.70 2.13 0.04
N ASN A 404 16.62 1.60 -0.77
CA ASN A 404 18.06 1.82 -0.56
C ASN A 404 18.56 3.17 -1.10
N GLY A 405 17.69 4.00 -1.66
CA GLY A 405 17.98 5.26 -2.35
C GLY A 405 18.74 5.10 -3.68
N ARG A 406 19.13 3.87 -4.04
CA ARG A 406 20.09 3.63 -5.13
C ARG A 406 19.45 3.29 -6.46
N THR A 407 18.34 2.55 -6.47
CA THR A 407 17.67 2.23 -7.74
C THR A 407 16.67 3.31 -8.10
N ILE A 408 16.78 3.84 -9.32
CA ILE A 408 16.01 4.94 -9.86
C ILE A 408 15.23 4.46 -11.08
N THR A 409 13.90 4.59 -11.02
CA THR A 409 13.03 4.42 -12.19
C THR A 409 12.51 5.77 -12.61
N THR A 410 12.83 6.18 -13.84
CA THR A 410 12.53 7.49 -14.39
C THR A 410 11.44 7.39 -15.44
N LYS A 411 10.50 8.34 -15.42
CA LYS A 411 9.44 8.45 -16.43
C LYS A 411 9.21 9.92 -16.81
N PRO A 412 9.27 10.29 -18.09
CA PRO A 412 8.95 11.65 -18.52
C PRO A 412 7.45 11.93 -18.33
N ILE A 413 7.11 13.16 -17.97
CA ILE A 413 5.74 13.64 -17.83
C ILE A 413 5.26 14.07 -19.22
N ALA A 414 4.28 13.34 -19.77
CA ALA A 414 3.75 13.59 -21.10
C ALA A 414 3.23 15.03 -21.27
N GLY A 415 3.61 15.68 -22.38
CA GLY A 415 3.13 17.01 -22.74
C GLY A 415 3.86 18.20 -22.11
N GLN A 416 4.94 17.97 -21.36
CA GLN A 416 5.74 19.03 -20.71
C GLN A 416 7.15 19.26 -21.30
N ALA A 417 7.35 18.93 -22.58
CA ALA A 417 8.56 19.34 -23.29
C ALA A 417 8.57 20.88 -23.44
N THR A 418 9.45 21.56 -22.71
CA THR A 418 9.34 23.01 -22.49
C THR A 418 10.20 23.84 -23.43
N ALA A 419 11.27 23.27 -24.01
CA ALA A 419 12.06 23.91 -25.06
C ALA A 419 12.94 22.91 -25.83
N LEU A 420 13.09 23.12 -27.14
CA LEU A 420 14.23 22.59 -27.91
C LEU A 420 15.48 23.32 -27.42
N SER A 421 16.39 22.61 -26.79
CA SER A 421 17.67 23.18 -26.36
C SER A 421 18.68 22.92 -27.46
N ASN A 422 18.68 23.77 -28.50
CA ASN A 422 19.70 23.74 -29.58
C ASN A 422 21.14 23.70 -29.03
N LEU A 423 21.30 24.11 -27.78
CA LEU A 423 22.53 24.21 -27.04
C LEU A 423 22.97 22.89 -26.41
N LEU A 424 22.05 22.02 -25.97
CA LEU A 424 22.39 20.66 -25.51
C LEU A 424 22.68 19.72 -26.68
N ASP A 425 22.23 20.07 -27.89
CA ASP A 425 22.52 19.32 -29.11
C ASP A 425 24.03 19.28 -29.41
N TYR A 426 24.77 20.36 -29.14
CA TYR A 426 26.22 20.40 -29.36
C TYR A 426 27.00 19.44 -28.44
N PRO A 427 26.81 19.48 -27.10
CA PRO A 427 27.29 18.44 -26.20
C PRO A 427 26.89 17.02 -26.62
N ALA A 428 25.61 16.80 -26.85
CA ALA A 428 25.06 15.49 -27.23
C ALA A 428 25.78 14.92 -28.46
N TYR A 429 25.94 15.75 -29.49
CA TYR A 429 26.71 15.40 -30.68
C TYR A 429 28.17 15.05 -30.35
N ASN A 430 28.88 15.97 -29.68
CA ASN A 430 30.32 15.83 -29.50
C ASN A 430 30.67 14.57 -28.68
N VAL A 431 29.87 14.25 -27.66
CA VAL A 431 30.02 13.01 -26.89
C VAL A 431 29.79 11.79 -27.75
N THR A 432 28.72 11.80 -28.55
CA THR A 432 28.37 10.66 -29.39
C THR A 432 29.45 10.40 -30.44
N LYS A 433 30.03 11.47 -31.01
CA LYS A 433 31.17 11.40 -31.93
C LYS A 433 32.39 10.76 -31.26
N GLU A 434 32.85 11.30 -30.15
CA GLU A 434 34.02 10.80 -29.41
C GLU A 434 33.80 9.35 -28.95
N LEU A 435 32.58 9.01 -28.51
CA LEU A 435 32.21 7.65 -28.13
C LEU A 435 32.36 6.66 -29.29
N LEU A 436 31.93 7.04 -30.50
CA LEU A 436 32.02 6.18 -31.68
C LEU A 436 33.45 6.05 -32.20
N GLU A 437 34.22 7.14 -32.18
CA GLU A 437 35.65 7.09 -32.46
C GLU A 437 36.38 6.15 -31.48
N TYR A 438 36.07 6.26 -30.19
CA TYR A 438 36.65 5.39 -29.15
C TYR A 438 36.21 3.94 -29.26
N ALA A 439 34.94 3.71 -29.62
CA ALA A 439 34.37 2.37 -29.71
C ALA A 439 34.87 1.59 -30.93
N GLN A 440 35.54 2.25 -31.87
CA GLN A 440 36.12 1.61 -33.03
C GLN A 440 37.43 0.92 -32.64
N THR A 441 37.48 -0.39 -32.88
CA THR A 441 38.62 -1.25 -32.65
C THR A 441 39.13 -1.82 -33.97
N ASN A 442 40.28 -2.47 -33.93
CA ASN A 442 40.85 -3.12 -35.11
C ASN A 442 39.98 -4.28 -35.65
N ASP A 443 39.11 -4.88 -34.82
CA ASP A 443 38.28 -6.04 -35.19
C ASP A 443 36.81 -5.66 -35.45
N GLY A 444 36.42 -4.42 -35.19
CA GLY A 444 35.00 -4.05 -35.16
C GLY A 444 34.68 -2.74 -34.47
N SER A 445 33.38 -2.44 -34.40
CA SER A 445 32.84 -1.36 -33.56
C SER A 445 32.13 -1.96 -32.36
N ILE A 446 32.54 -1.57 -31.15
CA ILE A 446 31.86 -1.98 -29.91
C ILE A 446 30.39 -1.53 -29.92
N VAL A 447 30.11 -0.32 -30.42
CA VAL A 447 28.73 0.19 -30.57
C VAL A 447 27.96 -0.67 -31.57
N GLY A 448 28.55 -0.95 -32.74
CA GLY A 448 27.92 -1.81 -33.73
C GLY A 448 27.61 -3.21 -33.19
N ASP A 449 28.53 -3.79 -32.42
CA ASP A 449 28.36 -5.09 -31.78
C ASP A 449 27.26 -5.08 -30.73
N MET A 450 27.20 -4.02 -29.91
CA MET A 450 26.12 -3.83 -28.95
C MET A 450 24.77 -3.75 -29.66
N VAL A 451 24.62 -2.91 -30.68
CA VAL A 451 23.37 -2.77 -31.47
C VAL A 451 22.97 -4.11 -32.11
N LEU A 452 23.90 -4.81 -32.77
CA LEU A 452 23.62 -6.11 -33.36
C LEU A 452 23.25 -7.17 -32.32
N SER A 453 23.90 -7.16 -31.16
CA SER A 453 23.63 -8.12 -30.09
C SER A 453 22.20 -7.97 -29.56
N VAL A 454 21.72 -6.74 -29.36
CA VAL A 454 20.33 -6.46 -28.96
C VAL A 454 19.35 -6.94 -30.03
N MET A 455 19.62 -6.61 -31.30
CA MET A 455 18.76 -7.03 -32.41
C MET A 455 18.66 -8.56 -32.55
N SER A 456 19.78 -9.26 -32.37
CA SER A 456 19.87 -10.71 -32.49
C SER A 456 19.23 -11.46 -31.32
N ALA A 457 19.25 -10.88 -30.11
CA ALA A 457 18.58 -11.44 -28.94
C ALA A 457 17.06 -11.62 -29.16
N GLN A 458 16.43 -10.75 -29.95
CA GLN A 458 15.02 -10.88 -30.31
C GLN A 458 14.78 -11.95 -31.41
N SER A 459 15.77 -12.21 -32.27
CA SER A 459 15.63 -13.10 -33.43
C SER A 459 15.85 -14.58 -33.10
N ALA A 460 16.16 -14.92 -31.85
CA ALA A 460 16.45 -16.29 -31.41
C ALA A 460 15.29 -17.30 -31.60
N ASP A 461 14.07 -16.84 -31.89
CA ASP A 461 12.91 -17.69 -32.17
C ASP A 461 12.85 -18.25 -33.62
N GLY A 462 13.76 -17.87 -34.53
CA GLY A 462 13.77 -18.35 -35.92
C GLY A 462 15.17 -18.57 -36.48
N GLY A 463 15.64 -19.82 -36.51
CA GLY A 463 17.00 -20.23 -36.87
C GLY A 463 17.43 -20.05 -38.35
N LEU A 464 17.27 -18.86 -38.92
CA LEU A 464 17.85 -18.47 -40.21
C LEU A 464 18.86 -17.33 -39.99
N GLU A 465 19.95 -17.34 -40.75
CA GLU A 465 20.99 -16.31 -40.69
C GLU A 465 20.38 -14.90 -40.79
N PRO A 466 20.79 -13.97 -39.91
CA PRO A 466 20.16 -12.66 -39.85
C PRO A 466 20.65 -11.81 -41.03
N VAL A 467 19.86 -11.75 -42.10
CA VAL A 467 19.87 -10.58 -42.97
C VAL A 467 19.57 -9.38 -42.07
N ILE A 468 20.49 -8.41 -42.01
CA ILE A 468 20.31 -7.21 -41.18
C ILE A 468 19.08 -6.47 -41.71
N ASP A 469 18.04 -6.43 -40.90
CA ASP A 469 16.92 -5.53 -41.15
C ASP A 469 17.41 -4.10 -40.85
N HIS A 470 17.71 -3.34 -41.90
CA HIS A 470 18.23 -1.99 -41.78
C HIS A 470 17.27 -1.07 -41.00
N ASN A 471 15.95 -1.26 -41.08
CA ASN A 471 15.01 -0.44 -40.32
C ASN A 471 15.13 -0.74 -38.83
N LYS A 472 15.21 -2.01 -38.48
CA LYS A 472 15.39 -2.45 -37.09
C LYS A 472 16.75 -2.04 -36.52
N PHE A 473 17.80 -2.05 -37.35
CA PHE A 473 19.11 -1.52 -36.97
C PHE A 473 19.03 -0.02 -36.70
N ALA A 474 18.37 0.75 -37.57
CA ALA A 474 18.18 2.19 -37.39
C ALA A 474 17.40 2.50 -36.10
N GLU A 475 16.32 1.76 -35.83
CA GLU A 475 15.52 1.91 -34.60
C GLU A 475 16.34 1.56 -33.33
N THR A 476 17.13 0.49 -33.39
CA THR A 476 17.99 0.09 -32.25
C THR A 476 19.12 1.09 -32.04
N LEU A 477 19.70 1.61 -33.12
CA LEU A 477 20.71 2.66 -33.08
C LEU A 477 20.12 3.97 -32.54
N GLU A 478 18.90 4.34 -32.92
CA GLU A 478 18.17 5.49 -32.38
C GLU A 478 18.00 5.39 -30.86
N ALA A 479 17.54 4.23 -30.37
CA ALA A 479 17.41 3.97 -28.94
C ALA A 479 18.77 4.01 -28.22
N TYR A 480 19.81 3.44 -28.83
CA TYR A 480 21.18 3.46 -28.30
C TYR A 480 21.70 4.89 -28.13
N LEU A 481 21.65 5.69 -29.18
CA LEU A 481 22.11 7.08 -29.18
C LEU A 481 21.29 7.93 -28.21
N SER A 482 19.99 7.64 -28.07
CA SER A 482 19.13 8.30 -27.09
C SER A 482 19.64 8.08 -25.66
N GLY A 483 20.00 6.85 -25.30
CA GLY A 483 20.56 6.55 -23.98
C GLY A 483 21.88 7.26 -23.69
N VAL A 484 22.74 7.40 -24.71
CA VAL A 484 24.01 8.14 -24.62
C VAL A 484 23.76 9.63 -24.35
N ILE A 485 22.84 10.25 -25.10
CA ILE A 485 22.49 11.67 -24.97
C ILE A 485 21.85 11.96 -23.61
N GLU A 486 20.95 11.10 -23.14
CA GLU A 486 20.29 11.28 -21.85
C GLU A 486 21.29 11.19 -20.69
N LEU A 487 22.22 10.22 -20.69
CA LEU A 487 23.29 10.17 -19.69
C LEU A 487 24.24 11.37 -19.78
N THR A 488 24.53 11.84 -20.99
CA THR A 488 25.32 13.07 -21.18
C THR A 488 24.66 14.25 -20.47
N GLY A 489 23.34 14.39 -20.58
CA GLY A 489 22.56 15.38 -19.83
C GLY A 489 22.73 15.24 -18.31
N THR A 490 22.69 14.01 -17.79
CA THR A 490 22.94 13.73 -16.36
C THR A 490 24.36 14.12 -15.95
N ILE A 491 25.38 13.77 -16.73
CA ILE A 491 26.79 14.11 -16.45
C ILE A 491 26.98 15.63 -16.42
N ILE A 492 26.43 16.35 -17.40
CA ILE A 492 26.53 17.83 -17.46
C ILE A 492 25.89 18.43 -16.22
N LYS A 493 24.66 18.03 -15.89
CA LYS A 493 23.94 18.52 -14.71
C LYS A 493 24.69 18.24 -13.42
N ASN A 494 25.23 17.03 -13.27
CA ASN A 494 25.99 16.66 -12.09
C ASN A 494 27.33 17.42 -12.01
N THR A 495 28.03 17.57 -13.13
CA THR A 495 29.31 18.31 -13.18
C THR A 495 29.11 19.78 -12.87
N LEU A 496 28.05 20.39 -13.40
CA LEU A 496 27.60 21.71 -12.99
C LEU A 496 27.34 21.67 -11.48
N ALA A 497 26.42 20.84 -10.97
CA ALA A 497 26.10 20.78 -9.54
C ALA A 497 27.33 20.72 -8.61
N GLN A 498 28.33 19.90 -8.94
CA GLN A 498 29.50 19.64 -8.10
C GLN A 498 30.54 20.76 -8.14
N ASN A 499 30.82 21.34 -9.31
CA ASN A 499 31.89 22.32 -9.45
C ASN A 499 31.45 23.76 -9.14
N LEU A 500 30.22 23.97 -8.67
CA LEU A 500 29.70 25.29 -8.33
C LEU A 500 30.14 25.78 -6.94
N THR A 501 31.34 25.42 -6.49
CA THR A 501 32.12 26.33 -5.61
C THR A 501 32.58 27.55 -6.43
N TRP A 502 31.65 28.21 -7.11
CA TRP A 502 31.83 29.53 -7.68
C TRP A 502 32.03 30.46 -6.49
N ASN A 503 33.26 30.92 -6.30
CA ASN A 503 33.59 31.89 -5.27
C ASN A 503 32.58 33.04 -5.36
N SER A 504 31.79 33.21 -4.30
CA SER A 504 30.90 34.35 -4.08
C SER A 504 31.67 35.67 -3.88
N THR A 505 32.88 35.79 -4.43
CA THR A 505 33.63 37.03 -4.51
C THR A 505 33.12 37.79 -5.72
N SER A 506 32.00 38.51 -5.52
CA SER A 506 31.48 39.72 -6.19
C SER A 506 31.81 40.10 -7.65
N SER A 507 32.49 39.30 -8.46
CA SER A 507 32.95 39.66 -9.81
C SER A 507 32.64 38.64 -10.90
N ASP A 508 32.07 37.47 -10.57
CA ASP A 508 31.61 36.52 -11.59
C ASP A 508 30.16 36.83 -12.01
N PRO A 509 29.87 36.95 -13.33
CA PRO A 509 28.62 37.53 -13.83
C PRO A 509 27.41 36.59 -13.88
N TYR A 510 27.52 35.35 -13.41
CA TYR A 510 26.49 34.32 -13.59
C TYR A 510 25.95 33.82 -12.25
N THR A 511 24.71 34.16 -11.93
CA THR A 511 23.95 33.52 -10.85
C THR A 511 23.40 32.20 -11.33
N ILE A 512 23.62 31.13 -10.58
CA ILE A 512 23.18 29.78 -10.97
C ILE A 512 21.67 29.72 -10.88
N PRO A 513 20.96 29.46 -11.98
CA PRO A 513 19.52 29.34 -11.93
C PRO A 513 19.17 28.02 -11.26
N THR A 514 18.37 28.13 -10.20
CA THR A 514 17.88 27.00 -9.44
C THR A 514 16.36 27.00 -9.45
N ARG A 515 15.80 25.80 -9.32
CA ARG A 515 14.36 25.56 -9.24
C ARG A 515 14.04 24.63 -8.08
N PRO A 516 12.84 24.74 -7.49
CA PRO A 516 12.42 23.83 -6.44
C PRO A 516 12.24 22.41 -7.01
N LEU A 517 12.76 21.42 -6.29
CA LEU A 517 12.42 20.02 -6.46
C LEU A 517 11.29 19.68 -5.50
N THR A 518 10.27 18.99 -5.98
CA THR A 518 9.10 18.62 -5.19
C THR A 518 8.83 17.13 -5.33
N GLY A 519 8.33 16.53 -4.25
CA GLY A 519 8.09 15.10 -4.23
C GLY A 519 7.43 14.65 -2.95
N HIS A 520 7.38 13.33 -2.77
CA HIS A 520 6.93 12.72 -1.53
C HIS A 520 7.74 11.44 -1.25
N ALA A 521 8.06 11.24 0.02
CA ALA A 521 8.55 9.99 0.54
C ALA A 521 7.37 9.07 0.91
N ILE A 522 7.54 7.77 0.67
CA ILE A 522 6.54 6.73 0.85
C ILE A 522 6.99 5.89 2.04
N VAL A 523 6.28 6.03 3.16
CA VAL A 523 6.59 5.32 4.39
C VAL A 523 5.50 4.30 4.68
N GLN A 524 5.88 3.05 4.85
CA GLN A 524 4.99 2.01 5.36
C GLN A 524 5.08 1.96 6.90
N THR A 525 3.94 2.06 7.57
CA THR A 525 3.86 1.97 9.04
C THR A 525 2.56 1.31 9.48
N LEU A 526 2.37 1.07 10.77
CA LEU A 526 1.13 0.55 11.33
C LEU A 526 0.24 1.70 11.82
N GLY A 527 -1.05 1.61 11.56
CA GLY A 527 -2.01 2.63 11.99
C GLY A 527 -3.43 2.36 11.53
N TRP A 528 -4.26 3.39 11.61
CA TRP A 528 -5.64 3.33 11.13
C TRP A 528 -5.81 4.17 9.87
N GLU A 529 -6.40 3.58 8.84
CA GLU A 529 -6.74 4.25 7.59
C GLU A 529 -8.26 4.18 7.36
N TYR A 530 -8.86 5.32 7.05
CA TYR A 530 -10.28 5.36 6.71
C TYR A 530 -10.50 4.92 5.25
N LYS A 531 -11.08 3.74 5.07
CA LYS A 531 -11.51 3.23 3.76
C LYS A 531 -13.02 3.34 3.67
N SER A 532 -13.50 4.30 2.89
CA SER A 532 -14.88 4.80 2.93
C SER A 532 -15.97 3.73 2.98
N LEU A 533 -15.92 2.70 2.13
CA LEU A 533 -16.94 1.66 2.11
C LEU A 533 -16.75 0.62 3.23
N SER A 534 -15.54 0.07 3.37
CA SER A 534 -15.27 -1.00 4.33
C SER A 534 -15.39 -0.53 5.78
N SER A 535 -14.94 0.68 6.10
CA SER A 535 -15.01 1.25 7.46
C SER A 535 -16.47 1.45 7.92
N ASN A 536 -17.40 1.75 7.00
CA ASN A 536 -18.82 1.89 7.33
C ASN A 536 -19.54 0.54 7.47
N ILE A 537 -19.20 -0.45 6.63
CA ILE A 537 -19.81 -1.80 6.68
C ILE A 537 -19.48 -2.48 8.02
N VAL A 538 -18.23 -2.34 8.49
CA VAL A 538 -17.75 -2.88 9.77
C VAL A 538 -18.60 -2.44 10.96
N LEU A 539 -19.20 -1.25 10.89
CA LEU A 539 -19.99 -0.69 11.97
C LEU A 539 -21.45 -1.15 11.97
N LEU A 540 -21.97 -1.67 10.86
CA LEU A 540 -23.40 -2.04 10.76
C LEU A 540 -23.84 -3.03 11.84
N PRO A 541 -23.12 -4.13 12.14
CA PRO A 541 -23.53 -5.04 13.21
C PRO A 541 -23.59 -4.33 14.57
N ILE A 542 -22.61 -3.47 14.87
CA ILE A 542 -22.51 -2.72 16.13
C ILE A 542 -23.73 -1.80 16.29
N PHE A 543 -24.06 -1.02 15.26
CA PHE A 543 -25.21 -0.12 15.30
C PHE A 543 -26.55 -0.84 15.36
N ILE A 544 -26.77 -1.84 14.50
CA ILE A 544 -28.04 -2.56 14.45
C ILE A 544 -28.30 -3.25 15.79
N PHE A 545 -27.28 -3.89 16.37
CA PHE A 545 -27.40 -4.55 17.66
C PHE A 545 -27.61 -3.56 18.81
N GLY A 546 -26.87 -2.44 18.84
CA GLY A 546 -27.03 -1.38 19.83
C GLY A 546 -28.42 -0.73 19.77
N ILE A 547 -28.90 -0.38 18.57
CA ILE A 547 -30.23 0.18 18.35
C ILE A 547 -31.31 -0.81 18.76
N ALA A 548 -31.19 -2.09 18.37
CA ALA A 548 -32.14 -3.13 18.78
C ALA A 548 -32.22 -3.25 20.31
N THR A 549 -31.06 -3.24 20.99
CA THR A 549 -30.98 -3.25 22.46
C THR A 549 -31.70 -2.06 23.08
N ILE A 550 -31.44 -0.85 22.58
CA ILE A 550 -32.05 0.39 23.06
C ILE A 550 -33.57 0.36 22.84
N LEU A 551 -34.03 -0.06 21.66
CA LEU A 551 -35.45 -0.15 21.34
C LEU A 551 -36.18 -1.13 22.25
N ILE A 552 -35.61 -2.32 22.50
CA ILE A 552 -36.19 -3.31 23.42
C ILE A 552 -36.35 -2.71 24.82
N ALA A 553 -35.30 -2.06 25.35
CA ALA A 553 -35.35 -1.44 26.67
C ALA A 553 -36.35 -0.28 26.77
N LEU A 554 -36.43 0.58 25.75
CA LEU A 554 -37.35 1.72 25.71
C LEU A 554 -38.80 1.30 25.56
N VAL A 555 -39.09 0.35 24.64
CA VAL A 555 -40.44 -0.18 24.43
C VAL A 555 -40.93 -0.86 25.69
N ALA A 556 -40.09 -1.71 26.31
CA ALA A 556 -40.41 -2.33 27.59
C ALA A 556 -40.73 -1.28 28.65
N SER A 557 -39.85 -0.28 28.83
CA SER A 557 -40.05 0.80 29.81
C SER A 557 -41.33 1.59 29.57
N PHE A 558 -41.71 1.86 28.31
CA PHE A 558 -42.92 2.59 27.98
C PHE A 558 -44.18 1.77 28.25
N VAL A 559 -44.18 0.50 27.86
CA VAL A 559 -45.29 -0.44 28.10
C VAL A 559 -45.49 -0.69 29.60
N GLY A 560 -44.40 -0.70 30.37
CA GLY A 560 -44.40 -0.93 31.82
C GLY A 560 -44.82 0.27 32.68
N ARG A 561 -44.97 1.49 32.13
CA ARG A 561 -45.37 2.69 32.91
C ARG A 561 -46.71 2.52 33.64
N ASN A 562 -47.60 1.69 33.10
CA ASN A 562 -48.93 1.43 33.66
C ASN A 562 -49.01 0.07 34.36
N ALA A 563 -47.89 -0.65 34.55
CA ALA A 563 -47.91 -1.96 35.18
C ALA A 563 -48.09 -1.80 36.71
N PRO A 564 -49.09 -2.49 37.31
CA PRO A 564 -49.47 -2.26 38.71
C PRO A 564 -48.50 -2.84 39.75
N VAL A 565 -47.36 -3.45 39.35
CA VAL A 565 -46.54 -4.21 40.29
C VAL A 565 -45.03 -3.94 40.13
N ARG A 566 -44.37 -3.67 41.26
CA ARG A 566 -42.91 -3.54 41.38
C ARG A 566 -42.26 -4.92 41.50
N TYR A 567 -42.15 -5.66 40.40
CA TYR A 567 -41.41 -6.92 40.34
C TYR A 567 -39.91 -6.66 40.19
N ALA A 568 -39.25 -6.24 41.27
CA ALA A 568 -37.80 -6.02 41.28
C ALA A 568 -36.98 -7.31 41.44
N ASP A 569 -37.63 -8.44 41.78
CA ASP A 569 -36.97 -9.65 42.27
C ASP A 569 -37.20 -10.91 41.39
N PHE A 570 -38.00 -10.83 40.32
CA PHE A 570 -38.23 -11.97 39.41
C PHE A 570 -37.28 -11.94 38.22
N ASP A 571 -36.36 -12.91 38.11
CA ASP A 571 -35.52 -13.14 36.93
C ASP A 571 -36.11 -14.27 36.07
N PRO A 572 -36.64 -13.98 34.87
CA PRO A 572 -37.20 -14.98 33.96
C PRO A 572 -36.13 -15.93 33.39
N ASN A 573 -34.84 -15.66 33.58
CA ASN A 573 -33.77 -16.56 33.19
C ASN A 573 -33.33 -17.51 34.32
N ASP A 574 -33.79 -17.30 35.56
CA ASP A 574 -33.50 -18.19 36.69
C ASP A 574 -34.51 -19.36 36.70
N PRO A 575 -34.07 -20.61 36.43
CA PRO A 575 -34.96 -21.76 36.43
C PRO A 575 -35.62 -21.99 37.79
N VAL A 576 -34.99 -21.59 38.90
CA VAL A 576 -35.55 -21.74 40.25
C VAL A 576 -36.71 -20.77 40.44
N LEU A 577 -36.59 -19.52 39.99
CA LEU A 577 -37.67 -18.54 40.06
C LEU A 577 -38.82 -18.90 39.10
N LEU A 578 -38.50 -19.44 37.92
CA LEU A 578 -39.51 -19.98 37.01
C LEU A 578 -40.25 -21.18 37.64
N MET A 579 -39.55 -22.13 38.25
CA MET A 579 -40.15 -23.27 38.94
C MET A 579 -40.93 -22.85 40.19
N ALA A 580 -40.45 -21.84 40.93
CA ALA A 580 -41.17 -21.27 42.07
C ALA A 580 -42.48 -20.59 41.63
N ALA A 581 -42.43 -19.80 40.56
CA ALA A 581 -43.62 -19.18 39.98
C ALA A 581 -44.58 -20.21 39.35
N ALA A 582 -44.05 -21.32 38.81
CA ALA A 582 -44.80 -22.47 38.31
C ALA A 582 -45.56 -23.21 39.43
N SER A 583 -44.82 -23.54 40.50
CA SER A 583 -45.27 -24.38 41.62
C SER A 583 -46.20 -23.66 42.57
N ALA A 584 -46.23 -22.32 42.56
CA ALA A 584 -47.19 -21.51 43.32
C ALA A 584 -48.66 -21.70 42.87
N GLY A 585 -48.91 -22.57 41.87
CA GLY A 585 -50.21 -23.24 41.69
C GLY A 585 -51.00 -22.77 40.48
N GLY A 586 -50.64 -21.66 39.84
CA GLY A 586 -51.41 -21.18 38.69
C GLY A 586 -51.02 -21.78 37.34
N MET A 587 -49.88 -22.48 37.21
CA MET A 587 -49.60 -23.30 36.00
C MET A 587 -50.23 -24.69 36.04
N ALA A 588 -50.57 -25.23 37.23
CA ALA A 588 -51.23 -26.54 37.33
C ALA A 588 -52.62 -26.53 36.68
N ASN A 589 -53.32 -25.38 36.70
CA ASN A 589 -54.59 -25.19 36.01
C ASN A 589 -54.41 -25.02 34.48
N VAL A 590 -53.31 -24.39 34.05
CA VAL A 590 -52.93 -24.22 32.62
C VAL A 590 -52.65 -25.55 31.93
N PHE A 591 -52.21 -26.57 32.66
CA PHE A 591 -51.88 -27.88 32.09
C PHE A 591 -52.80 -29.01 32.59
N GLY A 592 -53.81 -28.70 33.41
CA GLY A 592 -54.73 -29.68 33.97
C GLY A 592 -55.60 -30.32 32.88
N GLY A 593 -55.45 -31.63 32.67
CA GLY A 593 -56.30 -32.44 31.79
C GLY A 593 -55.81 -32.64 30.35
N MET A 594 -54.56 -32.28 30.01
CA MET A 594 -54.00 -32.51 28.67
C MET A 594 -53.20 -33.83 28.59
N GLU A 595 -53.60 -34.73 27.68
CA GLU A 595 -52.81 -35.88 27.23
C GLU A 595 -51.60 -35.42 26.39
N GLU A 596 -50.50 -36.19 26.37
CA GLU A 596 -49.24 -35.85 25.66
C GLU A 596 -49.44 -35.47 24.18
N VAL A 597 -50.52 -35.94 23.55
CA VAL A 597 -50.87 -35.67 22.14
C VAL A 597 -51.32 -34.21 21.90
N HIS A 598 -51.56 -33.40 22.95
CA HIS A 598 -52.02 -32.00 22.83
C HIS A 598 -51.00 -30.96 23.29
N LEU A 599 -49.73 -31.35 23.42
CA LEU A 599 -48.64 -30.43 23.77
C LEU A 599 -48.52 -29.23 22.80
N GLU A 600 -48.84 -29.41 21.51
CA GLU A 600 -48.83 -28.33 20.52
C GLU A 600 -49.86 -27.23 20.83
N GLN A 601 -51.06 -27.58 21.30
CA GLN A 601 -52.09 -26.61 21.68
C GLN A 601 -51.73 -25.86 22.98
N SER A 602 -50.89 -26.46 23.83
CA SER A 602 -50.44 -25.82 25.07
C SER A 602 -49.52 -24.61 24.84
N MET A 603 -48.81 -24.55 23.70
CA MET A 603 -47.90 -23.45 23.34
C MET A 603 -48.63 -22.14 23.01
N GLU A 604 -49.90 -22.21 22.65
CA GLU A 604 -50.76 -21.04 22.35
C GLU A 604 -51.37 -20.40 23.61
N ARG A 605 -51.36 -21.10 24.76
CA ARG A 605 -51.93 -20.59 26.01
C ARG A 605 -51.15 -19.38 26.51
N ARG A 606 -51.90 -18.42 27.08
CA ARG A 606 -51.37 -17.14 27.57
C ARG A 606 -51.18 -17.16 29.07
N VAL A 607 -50.01 -16.72 29.51
CA VAL A 607 -49.58 -16.71 30.90
C VAL A 607 -49.17 -15.29 31.29
N ARG A 608 -49.51 -14.88 32.53
CA ARG A 608 -49.06 -13.62 33.15
C ARG A 608 -48.58 -13.86 34.58
N LEU A 609 -47.67 -13.02 35.08
CA LEU A 609 -47.30 -12.95 36.49
C LEU A 609 -48.39 -12.23 37.28
N GLY A 610 -48.96 -12.92 38.26
CA GLY A 610 -49.94 -12.40 39.21
C GLY A 610 -49.57 -12.76 40.65
N ASN A 611 -50.23 -12.12 41.61
CA ASN A 611 -50.05 -12.43 43.02
C ASN A 611 -50.97 -13.61 43.41
N VAL A 612 -50.40 -14.75 43.77
CA VAL A 612 -51.14 -15.93 44.25
C VAL A 612 -50.74 -16.21 45.69
N ARG A 613 -51.68 -16.08 46.63
CA ARG A 613 -51.48 -16.31 48.07
C ARG A 613 -50.34 -15.49 48.70
N GLY A 614 -50.10 -14.27 48.22
CA GLY A 614 -49.05 -13.39 48.75
C GLY A 614 -47.64 -13.68 48.23
N ARG A 615 -47.50 -14.52 47.20
CA ARG A 615 -46.26 -14.78 46.45
C ARG A 615 -46.50 -14.58 44.96
N ASP A 616 -45.46 -14.19 44.24
CA ASP A 616 -45.52 -13.98 42.78
C ASP A 616 -45.61 -15.34 42.08
N ALA A 617 -46.62 -15.54 41.23
CA ALA A 617 -46.90 -16.80 40.54
C ALA A 617 -47.46 -16.55 39.14
N PHE A 618 -47.40 -17.56 38.27
CA PHE A 618 -48.11 -17.50 36.99
C PHE A 618 -49.61 -17.67 37.17
N VAL A 619 -50.43 -16.93 36.44
CA VAL A 619 -51.90 -17.03 36.45
C VAL A 619 -52.40 -17.16 35.02
N GLU A 620 -53.23 -18.17 34.75
CA GLU A 620 -53.93 -18.33 33.47
C GLU A 620 -54.98 -17.22 33.29
N GLN A 621 -55.15 -16.77 32.05
CA GLN A 621 -56.28 -15.92 31.69
C GLN A 621 -57.19 -16.71 30.78
N GLU A 622 -58.37 -17.08 31.28
CA GLU A 622 -59.45 -17.61 30.45
C GLU A 622 -59.99 -16.47 29.58
N ASP A 623 -59.88 -16.63 28.26
CA ASP A 623 -60.53 -15.74 27.30
C ASP A 623 -62.04 -16.05 27.34
N TYR A 624 -62.83 -15.18 27.98
CA TYR A 624 -64.29 -15.22 27.96
C TYR A 624 -64.87 -14.63 26.67
#